data_AF-A0A349JEZ6-F1
#
_entry.id   AF-A0A349JEZ6-F1
#
_cell.length_a   1.000
_cell.length_b   1.000
_cell.length_c   1.000
_cell.angle_alpha   90.00
_cell.angle_beta   90.00
_cell.angle_gamma   90.00
#
_symmetry.space_group_name_H-M   'P 1'
#
loop_
_entity.id
_entity.type
_entity.pdbx_description
1 polymer ?
#
loop_
_entity_poly.entity_id
_entity_poly.type
_entity_poly.pdbx_seq_one_letter_code
_entity_poly.pdbx_strand_id
1 'polypeptide(L)' 'MQPIRTFNVSPSLPTILEPLRKLAYNLYWDWNVETKDLFRRLDRDLWDSSNQNPVLMLGTISQQRLQEMAEDEGFIAQMN' A
#
# COMPACT_ATOMS: atom_id res chain seq x y z
N MET A 1 -5.12 12.91 29.33
CA MET A 1 -6.42 12.90 28.62
C MET A 1 -6.54 11.59 27.88
N GLN A 2 -7.61 10.81 28.09
CA GLN A 2 -7.89 9.62 27.30
C GLN A 2 -8.99 9.93 26.28
N PRO A 3 -8.87 9.49 25.02
CA PRO A 3 -9.87 9.74 24.00
C PRO A 3 -11.18 9.02 24.35
N ILE A 4 -12.31 9.70 24.12
CA ILE A 4 -13.66 9.17 24.40
C ILE A 4 -13.96 7.97 23.48
N ARG A 5 -13.44 7.97 22.24
CA ARG A 5 -13.51 6.87 21.26
C ARG A 5 -12.36 7.00 20.24
N THR A 6 -11.80 5.87 19.82
CA THR A 6 -10.82 5.78 18.72
C THR A 6 -11.48 5.11 17.53
N PHE A 7 -11.40 5.74 16.35
CA PHE A 7 -11.80 5.13 15.08
C PHE A 7 -10.54 4.88 14.26
N ASN A 8 -10.31 3.63 13.84
CA ASN A 8 -9.24 3.30 12.92
C ASN A 8 -9.85 3.12 11.53
N VAL A 9 -9.56 4.06 10.63
CA VAL A 9 -10.01 3.97 9.24
C VAL A 9 -8.93 3.22 8.47
N SER A 10 -9.20 1.95 8.19
CA SER A 10 -8.34 1.14 7.33
C SER A 10 -8.85 1.18 5.89
N PRO A 11 -7.96 1.34 4.90
CA PRO A 11 -8.31 1.21 3.48
C PRO A 11 -8.83 -0.21 3.20
N SER A 12 -9.88 -0.29 2.37
CA SER A 12 -10.44 -1.58 1.93
C SER A 12 -9.56 -2.13 0.81
N LEU A 13 -8.57 -2.95 1.17
CA LEU A 13 -7.74 -3.61 0.18
C LEU A 13 -8.52 -4.78 -0.44
N PRO A 14 -8.57 -4.89 -1.78
CA PRO A 14 -9.00 -6.11 -2.45
C PRO A 14 -8.20 -7.32 -1.95
N THR A 15 -8.84 -8.49 -1.83
CA THR A 15 -8.20 -9.71 -1.27
C THR A 15 -6.90 -10.07 -1.99
N ILE A 16 -6.83 -9.85 -3.31
CA ILE A 16 -5.63 -10.12 -4.10
C ILE A 16 -4.46 -9.19 -3.74
N LEU A 17 -4.73 -7.99 -3.24
CA LEU A 17 -3.74 -6.99 -2.83
C LEU A 17 -3.37 -7.05 -1.34
N GLU A 18 -3.98 -7.94 -0.55
CA GLU A 18 -3.61 -8.13 0.87
C GLU A 18 -2.11 -8.41 1.13
N PRO A 19 -1.33 -9.04 0.22
CA PRO A 19 0.12 -9.14 0.39
C PRO A 19 0.81 -7.78 0.57
N LEU A 20 0.30 -6.70 -0.05
CA LEU A 20 0.83 -5.34 0.12
C LEU A 20 0.78 -4.89 1.58
N ARG A 21 -0.28 -5.26 2.32
CA ARG A 21 -0.38 -4.94 3.75
C ARG A 21 0.74 -5.63 4.52
N LYS A 22 1.02 -6.90 4.23
CA LYS A 22 2.12 -7.63 4.88
C LYS A 22 3.48 -6.99 4.58
N LEU A 23 3.72 -6.60 3.32
CA LEU A 23 4.94 -5.91 2.91
C LEU A 23 5.08 -4.55 3.60
N ALA A 24 4.01 -3.76 3.69
CA ALA A 24 4.02 -2.43 4.31
C ALA A 24 4.42 -2.46 5.79
N TYR A 25 3.98 -3.50 6.53
CA TYR A 25 4.29 -3.67 7.95
C TYR A 25 5.59 -4.46 8.21
N ASN A 26 6.28 -4.92 7.16
CA ASN A 26 7.56 -5.61 7.30
C ASN A 26 8.73 -4.65 7.02
N LEU A 27 9.40 -4.18 8.07
CA LEU A 27 10.51 -3.20 7.96
C LEU A 27 11.63 -3.58 6.98
N TYR A 28 11.75 -4.86 6.61
CA TYR A 28 12.65 -5.32 5.56
C TYR A 28 12.44 -4.62 4.21
N TRP A 29 11.24 -4.08 3.93
CA TRP A 29 10.96 -3.36 2.69
C TRP A 29 11.92 -2.19 2.43
N ASP A 30 12.48 -1.57 3.48
CA ASP A 30 13.39 -0.43 3.31
C ASP A 30 14.73 -0.84 2.66
N TRP A 31 15.08 -2.12 2.77
CA TRP A 31 16.28 -2.71 2.17
C TRP A 31 15.98 -3.48 0.88
N ASN A 32 14.70 -3.58 0.49
CA ASN A 32 14.28 -4.31 -0.69
C ASN A 32 13.84 -3.33 -1.79
N VAL A 33 14.67 -3.21 -2.82
CA VAL A 33 14.42 -2.32 -3.96
C VAL A 33 13.16 -2.74 -4.72
N GLU A 34 12.92 -4.04 -4.91
CA GLU A 34 11.74 -4.55 -5.61
C GLU A 34 10.45 -4.19 -4.87
N THR A 35 10.46 -4.24 -3.54
CA THR A 35 9.30 -3.83 -2.73
C THR A 35 9.05 -2.33 -2.86
N LYS A 36 10.10 -1.49 -2.85
CA LYS A 36 9.97 -0.05 -3.10
C LYS A 36 9.42 0.22 -4.49
N ASP A 37 9.87 -0.51 -5.50
CA ASP A 37 9.38 -0.39 -6.88
C ASP A 37 7.93 -0.83 -7.03
N LEU A 38 7.50 -1.84 -6.27
CA LEU A 38 6.10 -2.27 -6.20
C LEU A 38 5.20 -1.13 -5.71
N PHE A 39 5.58 -0.46 -4.61
CA PHE A 39 4.83 0.69 -4.09
C PHE A 39 4.91 1.90 -5.03
N ARG A 40 6.05 2.18 -5.66
CA ARG A 40 6.15 3.24 -6.69
C ARG A 40 5.25 2.98 -7.90
N ARG A 41 5.14 1.72 -8.34
CA ARG A 41 4.29 1.34 -9.47
C ARG A 41 2.80 1.48 -9.12
N LEU A 42 2.44 1.25 -7.86
CA LEU A 42 1.07 1.44 -7.38
C LEU A 42 0.60 2.89 -7.60
N ASP A 43 1.38 3.86 -7.13
CA ASP A 43 1.20 5.29 -7.39
C ASP A 43 2.48 6.04 -7.01
N ARG A 44 3.18 6.60 -8.00
CA ARG A 44 4.49 7.24 -7.79
C ARG A 44 4.36 8.54 -7.01
N ASP A 45 3.38 9.37 -7.35
CA ASP A 45 3.22 10.69 -6.72
C ASP A 45 2.78 10.52 -5.27
N LEU A 46 1.91 9.53 -5.00
CA LEU A 46 1.52 9.19 -3.65
C LEU A 46 2.67 8.56 -2.85
N TRP A 47 3.50 7.73 -3.48
CA TRP A 47 4.70 7.19 -2.83
C TRP A 47 5.65 8.28 -2.37
N ASP A 48 5.93 9.27 -3.23
CA ASP A 48 6.83 10.37 -2.90
C ASP A 48 6.20 11.33 -1.87
N SER A 49 4.91 11.67 -2.01
CA SER A 49 4.20 12.55 -1.08
C SER A 49 3.92 11.93 0.30
N SER A 50 3.82 10.60 0.38
CA SER A 50 3.75 9.86 1.65
C SER A 50 5.12 9.69 2.32
N ASN A 51 6.17 10.32 1.79
CA ASN A 51 7.56 10.19 2.25
C ASN A 51 8.02 8.73 2.28
N GLN A 52 7.64 7.96 1.25
CA GLN A 52 8.00 6.56 1.09
C GLN A 52 7.48 5.66 2.23
N ASN A 53 6.36 6.04 2.83
CA ASN A 53 5.72 5.27 3.90
C ASN A 53 4.59 4.42 3.30
N PRO A 54 4.79 3.09 3.13
CA PRO A 54 3.79 2.23 2.50
C PRO A 54 2.49 2.11 3.31
N VAL A 55 2.55 2.24 4.63
CA VAL A 55 1.35 2.21 5.49
C VAL A 55 0.50 3.45 5.26
N LEU A 56 1.12 4.64 5.26
CA LEU A 56 0.43 5.90 4.97
C LEU A 56 -0.11 5.91 3.54
N MET A 57 0.70 5.46 2.58
CA MET A 57 0.30 5.36 1.17
C MET A 57 -0.95 4.50 1.01
N LEU A 58 -0.96 3.27 1.54
CA LEU A 58 -2.12 2.39 1.44
C LEU A 58 -3.35 2.99 2.12
N GLY A 59 -3.17 3.74 3.22
CA GLY A 59 -4.25 4.45 3.90
C GLY A 59 -4.81 5.65 3.14
N THR A 60 -4.08 6.17 2.15
CA THR A 60 -4.42 7.41 1.44
C THR A 60 -4.84 7.16 -0.01
N ILE A 61 -4.40 6.04 -0.60
CA ILE A 61 -4.65 5.72 -2.01
C ILE A 61 -6.15 5.58 -2.29
N SER A 62 -6.56 6.03 -3.47
CA SER A 62 -7.96 5.95 -3.86
C SER A 62 -8.39 4.49 -4.04
N GLN A 63 -9.65 4.21 -3.67
CA GLN A 63 -10.21 2.87 -3.83
C GLN A 63 -10.20 2.42 -5.31
N GLN A 64 -10.51 3.36 -6.22
CA GLN A 64 -10.47 3.12 -7.67
C GLN A 64 -9.09 2.63 -8.12
N ARG A 65 -8.01 3.26 -7.66
CA ARG A 65 -6.65 2.86 -8.04
C ARG A 65 -6.31 1.46 -7.54
N LEU A 66 -6.74 1.10 -6.34
CA LEU A 66 -6.59 -0.27 -5.83
C LEU A 66 -7.34 -1.29 -6.68
N GLN A 67 -8.52 -0.94 -7.21
CA GLN A 67 -9.28 -1.83 -8.09
C GLN A 67 -8.61 -1.99 -9.45
N GLU A 68 -8.12 -0.90 -10.05
CA GLU A 68 -7.33 -0.96 -11.29
C GLU A 68 -6.10 -1.88 -11.14
N MET A 69 -5.36 -1.76 -10.04
CA MET A 69 -4.16 -2.58 -9.79
C MET A 69 -4.50 -4.02 -9.40
N ALA A 70 -5.70 -4.28 -8.90
CA ALA A 70 -6.20 -5.63 -8.67
C ALA A 70 -6.58 -6.36 -9.97
N GLU A 71 -6.69 -5.64 -11.09
CA GLU A 71 -6.98 -6.18 -12.42
C GLU A 71 -5.73 -6.20 -13.33
N ASP A 72 -4.65 -5.51 -12.95
CA ASP A 72 -3.37 -5.53 -13.67
C ASP A 72 -2.60 -6.83 -13.39
N GLU A 73 -2.69 -7.79 -14.32
CA GLU A 73 -1.97 -9.06 -14.25
C GLU A 73 -0.46 -8.90 -14.11
N GLY A 74 0.13 -7.88 -14.74
CA GLY A 74 1.55 -7.61 -14.64
C GLY A 74 1.96 -7.05 -13.27
N PHE A 75 1.05 -6.36 -12.58
CA PHE A 75 1.27 -5.92 -11.20
C PHE A 75 1.16 -7.10 -10.24
N ILE A 76 0.13 -7.92 -10.40
CA ILE A 76 -0.07 -9.14 -9.60
C ILE A 76 1.12 -10.09 -9.76
N ALA A 77 1.62 -10.27 -10.99
CA ALA A 77 2.78 -11.12 -11.26
C ALA A 77 4.06 -10.60 -10.60
N GLN A 78 4.25 -9.28 -10.50
CA GLN A 78 5.40 -8.68 -9.80
C GLN A 78 5.33 -8.87 -8.28
N MET A 79 4.13 -8.99 -7.72
CA MET A 79 3.92 -9.16 -6.28
C MET A 79 4.10 -10.61 -5.80
N ASN A 80 4.00 -11.60 -6.71
CA ASN A 80 4.15 -13.03 -6.43
C ASN A 80 5.61 -13.48 -6.50
#